data_AF-A0A9P0DHR2-F1
#
_entry.id   AF-A0A9P0DHR2-F1
#
_cell.length_a   1.000
_cell.length_b   1.000
_cell.length_c   1.000
_cell.angle_alpha   90.00
_cell.angle_beta   90.00
_cell.angle_gamma   90.00
#
_symmetry.space_group_name_H-M   'P 1'
#
loop_
_entity.id
_entity.type
_entity.pdbx_description
1 polymer ?
#
loop_
_entity_poly.entity_id
_entity_poly.type
_entity_poly.pdbx_seq_one_letter_code
_entity_poly.pdbx_strand_id
1 'polypeptide(L)'
;MSKLIIVQSGKNRNVIKQIIRFPYKYQYYKTALFFQFLHIALATIYNVSVQPLVLSVMIFLKAKLRILQYRIRNIEQVVDKTLKQLIKEHQELIQLHGEFNASFQYIVLTEYCATFLTLALSFIELLQAQRILFHLFFSGYVSIQLFTIVWNANEILLENSVGLAKALYDSPWYKMDKTSKILIHIMLMRCIKPLTIFIGPFGYMDFNAAVSRVKLAYSVVSVFSRNQ
;
A
#
# COMPACT_ATOMS: atom_id res chain seq x y z
N MET A 1 -8.94 27.95 -16.95
CA MET A 1 -10.25 28.63 -16.81
C MET A 1 -11.30 27.90 -17.65
N SER A 2 -11.88 26.85 -17.08
CA SER A 2 -12.89 26.03 -17.76
C SER A 2 -14.26 26.68 -17.52
N LYS A 3 -14.87 27.26 -18.56
CA LYS A 3 -16.22 27.84 -18.47
C LYS A 3 -17.24 26.75 -18.15
N LEU A 4 -17.70 26.69 -16.90
CA LEU A 4 -18.92 26.01 -16.48
C LEU A 4 -20.12 26.71 -17.13
N ILE A 5 -20.71 26.10 -18.15
CA ILE A 5 -21.94 26.62 -18.77
C ILE A 5 -23.13 25.98 -18.06
N ILE A 6 -23.86 26.81 -17.33
CA ILE A 6 -25.15 26.48 -16.72
C ILE A 6 -26.18 26.38 -17.86
N VAL A 7 -26.68 25.18 -18.12
CA VAL A 7 -27.84 25.00 -19.01
C VAL A 7 -29.07 25.49 -18.26
N GLN A 8 -29.48 26.73 -18.50
CA GLN A 8 -30.77 27.25 -18.02
C GLN A 8 -31.87 26.90 -19.03
N SER A 9 -32.90 26.21 -18.56
CA SER A 9 -34.23 26.24 -19.19
C SER A 9 -35.28 26.41 -18.10
N GLY A 10 -36.29 27.21 -18.40
CA GLY A 10 -37.11 27.96 -17.47
C GLY A 10 -37.93 27.17 -16.45
N LYS A 11 -38.19 27.89 -15.34
CA LYS A 11 -39.25 27.72 -14.33
C LYS A 11 -39.25 26.36 -13.59
N ASN A 12 -38.61 26.38 -12.41
CA ASN A 12 -38.69 25.37 -11.34
C ASN A 12 -38.16 23.95 -11.62
N ARG A 13 -36.88 23.73 -11.30
CA ARG A 13 -36.37 22.74 -10.31
C ARG A 13 -34.89 22.41 -10.59
N ASN A 14 -34.06 22.60 -9.56
CA ASN A 14 -32.71 22.04 -9.33
C ASN A 14 -31.82 21.81 -10.57
N VAL A 15 -30.95 22.79 -10.84
CA VAL A 15 -29.86 22.65 -11.82
C VAL A 15 -28.89 21.56 -11.34
N ILE A 16 -28.95 20.37 -11.95
CA ILE A 16 -27.93 19.34 -11.76
C ILE A 16 -26.69 19.81 -12.53
N LYS A 17 -25.72 20.40 -11.83
CA LYS A 17 -24.40 20.73 -12.40
C LYS A 17 -23.68 19.43 -12.77
N GLN A 18 -23.70 19.06 -14.05
CA GLN A 18 -22.89 17.96 -14.56
C GLN A 18 -21.44 18.41 -14.77
N ILE A 19 -20.51 17.66 -14.19
CA ILE A 19 -19.06 17.90 -14.31
C ILE A 19 -18.53 17.39 -15.68
N ILE A 20 -19.19 16.39 -16.27
CA ILE A 20 -18.76 15.71 -17.50
C ILE A 20 -19.75 16.02 -18.63
N ARG A 21 -19.22 16.49 -19.77
CA ARG A 21 -20.03 16.86 -20.94
C ARG A 21 -20.32 15.62 -21.78
N PHE A 22 -21.59 15.30 -21.99
CA PHE A 22 -22.01 14.24 -22.91
C PHE A 22 -22.40 14.83 -24.28
N PRO A 23 -22.00 14.20 -25.41
CA PRO A 23 -22.38 14.64 -26.76
C PRO A 23 -23.84 14.29 -27.13
N TYR A 24 -24.62 13.71 -26.22
CA TYR A 24 -25.98 13.21 -26.49
C TYR A 24 -27.06 14.27 -26.26
N LYS A 25 -28.15 14.19 -27.05
CA LYS A 25 -29.37 14.99 -26.87
C LYS A 25 -30.05 14.64 -25.52
N TYR A 26 -30.82 15.58 -24.97
CA TYR A 26 -31.49 15.50 -23.65
C TYR A 26 -32.27 14.19 -23.39
N GLN A 27 -32.76 13.53 -24.44
CA GLN A 27 -33.53 12.29 -24.37
C GLN A 27 -32.75 11.10 -23.79
N TYR A 28 -31.42 11.05 -23.93
CA TYR A 28 -30.57 9.97 -23.41
C TYR A 28 -29.80 10.35 -22.13
N TYR A 29 -30.17 11.44 -21.45
CA TYR A 29 -29.44 11.87 -20.25
C TYR A 29 -29.60 10.87 -19.08
N LYS A 30 -30.79 10.25 -18.94
CA LYS A 30 -31.07 9.29 -17.87
C LYS A 30 -30.23 8.02 -17.99
N THR A 31 -30.07 7.51 -19.21
CA THR A 31 -29.23 6.34 -19.48
C THR A 31 -27.76 6.67 -19.27
N ALA A 32 -27.29 7.84 -19.69
CA ALA A 32 -25.93 8.30 -19.43
C ALA A 32 -25.62 8.43 -17.93
N LEU A 33 -26.55 9.00 -17.15
CA LEU A 33 -26.40 9.08 -15.68
C LEU A 33 -26.39 7.70 -15.02
N PHE A 34 -27.21 6.76 -15.51
CA PHE A 34 -27.19 5.38 -15.02
C PHE A 34 -25.83 4.72 -15.25
N PHE A 35 -25.27 4.84 -16.46
CA PHE A 35 -23.92 4.33 -16.75
C PHE A 35 -22.84 5.01 -15.91
N GLN A 36 -22.94 6.32 -15.69
CA GLN A 36 -22.00 7.05 -14.84
C GLN A 36 -22.06 6.58 -13.39
N PHE A 37 -23.27 6.40 -12.84
CA PHE A 37 -23.46 5.88 -11.49
C PHE A 37 -22.91 4.45 -11.37
N LEU A 38 -23.21 3.59 -12.34
CA LEU A 38 -22.71 2.23 -12.39
C LEU A 38 -21.18 2.20 -12.43
N HIS A 39 -20.55 3.02 -13.26
CA HIS A 39 -19.10 3.11 -13.37
C HIS A 39 -18.45 3.60 -12.06
N ILE A 40 -19.01 4.64 -11.42
CA ILE A 40 -18.50 5.13 -10.14
C ILE A 40 -18.61 4.05 -9.06
N ALA A 41 -19.76 3.36 -8.98
CA ALA A 41 -19.97 2.27 -8.02
C ALA A 41 -18.95 1.13 -8.23
N LEU A 42 -18.77 0.67 -9.47
CA LEU A 42 -17.79 -0.37 -9.79
C LEU A 42 -16.35 0.06 -9.47
N ALA A 43 -15.97 1.29 -9.81
CA ALA A 43 -14.63 1.82 -9.52
C ALA A 43 -14.36 1.88 -8.00
N THR A 44 -15.35 2.31 -7.21
CA THR A 44 -15.24 2.32 -5.75
C THR A 44 -15.12 0.92 -5.16
N ILE A 45 -15.88 -0.06 -5.67
CA ILE A 45 -15.81 -1.45 -5.22
C ILE A 45 -14.42 -2.04 -5.52
N TYR A 46 -13.90 -1.77 -6.72
CA TYR A 46 -12.57 -2.21 -7.11
C TYR A 46 -11.49 -1.63 -6.18
N ASN A 47 -11.46 -0.31 -5.97
CA ASN A 47 -10.46 0.32 -5.12
C ASN A 47 -10.51 -0.20 -3.66
N VAL A 48 -11.72 -0.31 -3.10
CA VAL A 48 -11.93 -0.86 -1.75
C VAL A 48 -11.52 -2.32 -1.64
N SER A 49 -11.53 -3.09 -2.73
CA SER A 49 -11.17 -4.52 -2.73
C SER A 49 -9.67 -4.77 -2.93
N VAL A 50 -8.98 -3.90 -3.69
CA VAL A 50 -7.54 -4.06 -3.98
C VAL A 50 -6.69 -3.80 -2.75
N GLN A 51 -7.00 -2.76 -1.97
CA GLN A 51 -6.21 -2.37 -0.80
C GLN A 51 -6.11 -3.49 0.26
N PRO A 52 -7.23 -4.11 0.71
CA PRO A 52 -7.19 -5.15 1.72
C PRO A 52 -6.51 -6.41 1.19
N LEU A 53 -6.61 -6.68 -0.12
CA LEU A 53 -5.94 -7.82 -0.74
C LEU A 53 -4.42 -7.67 -0.63
N VAL A 54 -3.85 -6.51 -1.00
CA VAL A 54 -2.41 -6.23 -0.84
C VAL A 54 -2.00 -6.33 0.62
N LEU A 55 -2.76 -5.71 1.53
CA LEU A 55 -2.51 -5.76 2.96
C LEU A 55 -2.54 -7.19 3.53
N SER A 56 -3.48 -8.02 3.07
CA SER A 56 -3.64 -9.40 3.55
C SER A 56 -2.40 -10.24 3.26
N VAL A 57 -1.82 -10.10 2.07
CA VAL A 57 -0.60 -10.83 1.68
C VAL A 57 0.61 -10.31 2.45
N MET A 58 0.71 -9.00 2.68
CA MET A 58 1.76 -8.41 3.52
C MET A 58 1.69 -8.93 4.96
N ILE A 59 0.49 -8.97 5.55
CA ILE A 59 0.28 -9.53 6.89
C ILE A 59 0.64 -11.01 6.93
N PHE A 60 0.26 -11.77 5.91
CA PHE A 60 0.61 -13.19 5.79
C PHE A 60 2.13 -13.40 5.73
N LEU A 61 2.85 -12.62 4.92
CA LEU A 61 4.32 -12.68 4.82
C LEU A 61 4.98 -12.37 6.17
N LYS A 62 4.52 -11.30 6.83
CA LYS A 62 4.98 -10.92 8.17
C LYS A 62 4.72 -12.02 9.21
N ALA A 63 3.53 -12.62 9.19
CA ALA A 63 3.18 -13.71 10.11
C ALA A 63 4.07 -14.93 9.90
N LYS A 64 4.33 -15.32 8.64
CA LYS A 64 5.24 -16.41 8.30
C LYS A 64 6.69 -16.14 8.78
N LEU A 65 7.17 -14.91 8.65
CA LEU A 65 8.46 -14.48 9.22
C LEU A 65 8.51 -14.66 10.74
N ARG A 66 7.48 -14.22 11.47
CA ARG A 66 7.41 -14.37 12.93
C ARG A 66 7.37 -15.83 13.38
N ILE A 67 6.62 -16.66 12.66
CA ILE A 67 6.56 -18.10 12.95
C ILE A 67 7.95 -18.74 12.75
N LEU A 68 8.64 -18.38 11.67
CA LEU A 68 10.00 -18.86 11.41
C LEU A 68 10.96 -18.43 12.53
N GLN A 69 10.92 -17.17 12.95
CA GLN A 69 11.73 -16.66 14.06
C GLN A 69 11.45 -17.42 15.37
N TYR A 70 10.18 -17.66 15.69
CA TYR A 70 9.78 -18.42 16.87
C TYR A 70 10.34 -19.85 16.84
N ARG A 71 10.24 -20.52 15.68
CA ARG A 71 10.79 -21.88 15.48
C ARG A 71 12.31 -21.92 15.63
N ILE A 72 13.01 -20.90 15.12
CA ILE A 72 14.47 -20.79 15.25
C ILE A 72 14.91 -20.60 16.71
N ARG A 73 14.18 -19.78 17.48
CA ARG A 73 14.50 -19.55 18.89
C ARG A 73 14.31 -20.80 19.75
N ASN A 74 13.29 -21.61 19.46
CA ASN A 74 12.91 -22.77 20.27
C ASN A 74 13.51 -24.09 19.77
N ILE A 75 14.70 -24.07 19.16
CA ILE A 75 15.39 -25.30 18.77
C ILE A 75 15.99 -25.96 20.03
N GLU A 76 15.33 -26.98 20.57
CA GLU A 76 15.74 -27.68 21.81
C GLU A 76 16.92 -28.65 21.60
N GLN A 77 16.86 -29.47 20.55
CA GLN A 77 17.96 -30.35 20.12
C GLN A 77 18.14 -30.26 18.61
N VAL A 78 19.34 -29.88 18.20
CA VAL A 78 19.65 -29.52 16.82
C VAL A 78 19.93 -30.81 16.06
N VAL A 79 18.86 -31.41 15.55
CA VAL A 79 18.96 -32.38 14.48
C VAL A 79 19.21 -31.60 13.19
N ASP A 80 20.29 -31.91 12.48
CA ASP A 80 20.68 -31.29 11.21
C ASP A 80 19.51 -31.20 10.20
N LYS A 81 18.60 -32.19 10.23
CA LYS A 81 17.35 -32.18 9.44
C LYS A 81 16.42 -31.02 9.76
N THR A 82 16.25 -30.67 11.04
CA THR A 82 15.36 -29.58 11.49
C THR A 82 15.90 -28.23 11.03
N LEU A 83 17.20 -28.01 11.15
CA LEU A 83 17.82 -26.76 10.69
C LEU A 83 17.71 -26.60 9.17
N LYS A 84 17.98 -27.66 8.41
CA LYS A 84 17.80 -27.68 6.95
C LYS A 84 16.37 -27.34 6.54
N GLN A 85 15.37 -27.84 7.28
CA GLN A 85 13.97 -27.49 7.04
C GLN A 85 13.70 -26.00 7.28
N LEU A 86 14.20 -25.42 8.38
CA LEU A 86 14.02 -23.99 8.67
C LEU A 86 14.67 -23.10 7.61
N ILE A 87 15.84 -23.48 7.11
CA ILE A 87 16.52 -22.77 6.02
C ILE A 87 15.69 -22.86 4.74
N LYS A 88 15.13 -24.03 4.43
CA LYS A 88 14.24 -24.20 3.29
C LYS A 88 12.99 -23.32 3.43
N GLU A 89 12.35 -23.31 4.59
CA GLU A 89 11.21 -22.44 4.91
C GLU A 89 11.57 -20.94 4.72
N HIS A 90 12.77 -20.53 5.11
CA HIS A 90 13.25 -19.17 4.89
C HIS A 90 13.45 -18.85 3.39
N GLN A 91 14.00 -19.78 2.62
CA GLN A 91 14.20 -19.62 1.17
C GLN A 91 12.87 -19.54 0.43
N GLU A 92 11.91 -20.41 0.76
CA GLU A 92 10.55 -20.38 0.23
C GLU A 92 9.87 -19.05 0.53
N LEU A 93 10.08 -18.49 1.72
CA LEU A 93 9.54 -17.18 2.08
C LEU A 93 10.19 -16.03 1.30
N ILE A 94 11.50 -16.08 1.05
CA ILE A 94 12.18 -15.11 0.17
C ILE A 94 11.62 -15.19 -1.25
N GLN A 95 11.37 -16.40 -1.76
CA GLN A 95 10.79 -16.61 -3.07
C GLN A 95 9.37 -16.05 -3.14
N LEU A 96 8.52 -16.38 -2.16
CA LEU A 96 7.15 -15.86 -2.06
C LEU A 96 7.11 -14.33 -2.04
N HIS A 97 8.02 -13.70 -1.30
CA HIS A 97 8.17 -12.24 -1.33
C HIS A 97 8.58 -11.71 -2.71
N GLY A 98 9.47 -12.40 -3.41
CA GLY A 98 9.87 -12.07 -4.78
C GLY A 98 8.69 -12.14 -5.76
N GLU A 99 7.90 -13.22 -5.70
CA GLU A 99 6.69 -13.41 -6.51
C GLU A 99 5.62 -12.36 -6.18
N PHE A 100 5.47 -12.01 -4.90
CA PHE A 100 4.60 -10.91 -4.46
C PHE A 100 5.02 -9.60 -5.10
N ASN A 101 6.30 -9.23 -5.01
CA ASN A 101 6.78 -7.99 -5.64
C ASN A 101 6.60 -8.01 -7.16
N ALA A 102 6.92 -9.12 -7.83
CA ALA A 102 6.76 -9.24 -9.28
C ALA A 102 5.30 -9.01 -9.71
N SER A 103 4.34 -9.56 -8.96
CA SER A 103 2.92 -9.51 -9.27
C SER A 103 2.24 -8.21 -8.86
N PHE A 104 2.62 -7.66 -7.69
CA PHE A 104 1.91 -6.55 -7.06
C PHE A 104 2.59 -5.19 -7.21
N GLN A 105 3.85 -5.10 -7.64
CA GLN A 105 4.57 -3.81 -7.74
C GLN A 105 3.82 -2.74 -8.56
N TYR A 106 3.18 -3.13 -9.67
CA TYR A 106 2.45 -2.20 -10.53
C TYR A 106 1.04 -1.89 -10.01
N ILE A 107 0.42 -2.84 -9.31
CA ILE A 107 -0.85 -2.64 -8.60
C ILE A 107 -0.62 -1.62 -7.48
N VAL A 108 0.42 -1.85 -6.67
CA VAL A 108 0.86 -0.94 -5.61
C VAL A 108 1.19 0.44 -6.18
N LEU A 109 1.91 0.53 -7.31
CA LEU A 109 2.20 1.80 -7.97
C LEU A 109 0.92 2.55 -8.38
N THR A 110 -0.03 1.85 -9.00
CA THR A 110 -1.28 2.48 -9.46
C THR A 110 -2.08 3.01 -8.27
N GLU A 111 -2.18 2.22 -7.20
CA GLU A 111 -2.83 2.63 -5.95
C GLU A 111 -2.07 3.80 -5.29
N TYR A 112 -0.74 3.78 -5.35
CA TYR A 112 0.13 4.83 -4.83
C TYR A 112 -0.15 6.18 -5.50
N CYS A 113 -0.34 6.19 -6.82
CA CYS A 113 -0.70 7.39 -7.59
C CYS A 113 -2.15 7.82 -7.36
N ALA A 114 -3.10 6.88 -7.30
CA ALA A 114 -4.52 7.18 -7.07
C ALA A 114 -4.75 7.81 -5.69
N THR A 115 -4.16 7.24 -4.65
CA THR A 115 -4.23 7.76 -3.27
C THR A 115 -3.57 9.14 -3.15
N PHE A 116 -2.47 9.38 -3.86
CA PHE A 116 -1.83 10.69 -3.95
C PHE A 116 -2.75 11.76 -4.55
N LEU A 117 -3.36 11.48 -5.71
CA LEU A 117 -4.28 12.40 -6.38
C LEU A 117 -5.49 12.71 -5.50
N THR A 118 -6.04 11.67 -4.86
CA THR A 118 -7.16 11.76 -3.94
C THR A 118 -6.83 12.66 -2.74
N LEU A 119 -5.62 12.51 -2.17
CA LEU A 119 -5.16 13.35 -1.07
C LEU A 119 -5.02 14.82 -1.49
N ALA A 120 -4.40 15.08 -2.63
CA ALA A 120 -4.23 16.44 -3.16
C ALA A 120 -5.58 17.13 -3.40
N LEU A 121 -6.54 16.44 -4.01
CA LEU A 121 -7.90 16.95 -4.22
C LEU A 121 -8.61 17.23 -2.90
N SER A 122 -8.48 16.33 -1.91
CA SER A 122 -9.09 16.52 -0.59
C SER A 122 -8.59 17.79 0.10
N PHE A 123 -7.30 18.12 -0.05
CA PHE A 123 -6.72 19.33 0.51
C PHE A 123 -7.20 20.60 -0.21
N ILE A 124 -7.37 20.56 -1.54
CA ILE A 124 -7.92 21.70 -2.28
C ILE A 124 -9.36 22.01 -1.84
N GLU A 125 -10.20 20.98 -1.70
CA GLU A 125 -11.60 21.15 -1.26
C GLU A 125 -11.68 21.67 0.19
N LEU A 126 -10.77 21.23 1.06
CA LEU A 126 -10.64 21.77 2.42
C LEU A 126 -10.29 23.25 2.42
N LEU A 127 -9.38 23.71 1.55
CA LEU A 127 -9.03 25.13 1.41
C LEU A 127 -10.20 25.98 0.92
N GLN A 128 -11.06 25.43 0.06
CA GLN A 128 -12.25 26.11 -0.45
C GLN A 128 -13.41 26.15 0.57
N ALA A 129 -13.20 25.62 1.78
CA ALA A 129 -14.20 25.54 2.85
C ALA A 129 -15.51 24.84 2.44
N GLN A 130 -15.49 24.02 1.39
CA GLN A 130 -16.65 23.26 0.93
C GLN A 130 -16.72 21.95 1.70
N ARG A 131 -17.88 21.65 2.32
CA ARG A 131 -18.14 20.36 2.98
C ARG A 131 -16.98 19.88 3.89
N ILE A 132 -16.43 20.80 4.69
CA ILE A 132 -15.19 20.60 5.46
C ILE A 132 -15.17 19.28 6.23
N LEU A 133 -16.25 18.96 6.95
CA LEU A 133 -16.35 17.72 7.73
C LEU A 133 -16.17 16.45 6.88
N PHE A 134 -16.76 16.43 5.69
CA PHE A 134 -16.65 15.30 4.76
C PHE A 134 -15.21 15.14 4.26
N HIS A 135 -14.59 16.22 3.79
CA HIS A 135 -13.23 16.17 3.26
C HIS A 135 -12.18 15.94 4.35
N LEU A 136 -12.42 16.41 5.57
CA LEU A 136 -11.57 16.13 6.73
C LEU A 136 -11.59 14.63 7.08
N PHE A 137 -12.79 14.05 7.19
CA PHE A 137 -12.95 12.62 7.44
C PHE A 137 -12.29 11.78 6.33
N PHE A 138 -12.53 12.15 5.08
CA PHE A 138 -11.97 11.46 3.92
C PHE A 138 -10.44 11.55 3.85
N SER A 139 -9.86 12.72 4.16
CA SER A 139 -8.41 12.91 4.25
C SER A 139 -7.80 12.07 5.38
N GLY A 140 -8.47 12.00 6.53
CA GLY A 140 -8.08 11.12 7.64
C GLY A 140 -8.09 9.64 7.24
N TYR A 141 -9.12 9.20 6.54
CA TYR A 141 -9.22 7.83 6.02
C TYR A 141 -8.05 7.48 5.09
N VAL A 142 -7.77 8.32 4.08
CA VAL A 142 -6.65 8.10 3.14
C VAL A 142 -5.30 8.10 3.87
N SER A 143 -5.15 8.94 4.89
CA SER A 143 -3.92 8.99 5.70
C SER A 143 -3.71 7.72 6.53
N ILE A 144 -4.77 7.18 7.15
CA ILE A 144 -4.71 5.90 7.89
C ILE A 144 -4.40 4.74 6.94
N GLN A 145 -5.03 4.73 5.76
CA GLN A 145 -4.80 3.74 4.72
C GLN A 145 -3.34 3.74 4.26
N LEU A 146 -2.76 4.92 4.03
CA LEU A 146 -1.34 5.08 3.72
C LEU A 146 -0.46 4.57 4.85
N PHE A 147 -0.72 5.02 6.08
CA PHE A 147 0.06 4.64 7.24
C PHE A 147 0.06 3.13 7.45
N THR A 148 -1.10 2.48 7.32
CA THR A 148 -1.25 1.03 7.51
C THR A 148 -0.41 0.23 6.52
N ILE A 149 -0.43 0.61 5.24
CA ILE A 149 0.37 -0.05 4.21
C ILE A 149 1.87 0.12 4.50
N VAL A 150 2.31 1.35 4.73
CA VAL A 150 3.74 1.66 4.93
C VAL A 150 4.28 1.02 6.21
N TRP A 151 3.48 1.02 7.27
CA TRP A 151 3.80 0.34 8.52
C TRP A 151 4.04 -1.15 8.30
N ASN A 152 3.14 -1.83 7.58
CA ASN A 152 3.32 -3.26 7.30
C ASN A 152 4.53 -3.53 6.41
N ALA A 153 4.84 -2.66 5.44
CA ALA A 153 6.04 -2.81 4.61
C ALA A 153 7.32 -2.69 5.45
N ASN A 154 7.36 -1.70 6.36
CA ASN A 154 8.48 -1.51 7.26
C ASN A 154 8.63 -2.67 8.27
N GLU A 155 7.52 -3.18 8.80
CA GLU A 155 7.54 -4.35 9.69
C GLU A 155 8.13 -5.58 8.97
N ILE A 156 7.74 -5.86 7.73
CA ILE A 156 8.32 -6.99 6.96
C ILE A 156 9.84 -6.85 6.85
N LEU A 157 10.32 -5.63 6.57
CA LEU A 157 11.75 -5.32 6.53
C LEU A 157 12.44 -5.61 7.87
N LEU A 158 11.87 -5.12 8.97
CA LEU A 158 12.44 -5.28 10.31
C LEU A 158 12.43 -6.73 10.79
N GLU A 159 11.32 -7.44 10.57
CA GLU A 159 11.16 -8.83 10.95
C GLU A 159 12.14 -9.74 10.20
N ASN A 160 12.38 -9.48 8.91
CA ASN A 160 13.36 -10.27 8.15
C ASN A 160 14.80 -9.93 8.52
N SER A 161 15.13 -8.67 8.77
CA SER A 161 16.51 -8.24 9.02
C SER A 161 16.89 -8.42 10.48
N VAL A 162 16.31 -7.62 11.36
CA VAL A 162 16.63 -7.56 12.79
C VAL A 162 15.98 -8.71 13.55
N GLY A 163 14.69 -8.97 13.30
CA GLY A 163 13.93 -10.03 13.99
C GLY A 163 14.55 -11.41 13.79
N LEU A 164 14.84 -11.74 12.53
CA LEU A 164 15.46 -13.01 12.17
C LEU A 164 16.91 -13.14 12.67
N ALA A 165 17.73 -12.09 12.52
CA ALA A 165 19.09 -12.10 13.04
C ALA A 165 19.12 -12.30 14.57
N LYS A 166 18.21 -11.62 15.29
CA LYS A 166 18.06 -11.79 16.75
C LYS A 166 17.61 -13.21 17.11
N ALA A 167 16.63 -13.76 16.40
CA ALA A 167 16.17 -15.13 16.64
C ALA A 167 17.29 -16.16 16.44
N LEU A 168 18.12 -15.99 15.40
CA LEU A 168 19.29 -16.83 15.15
C LEU A 168 20.34 -16.68 16.26
N TYR A 169 20.60 -15.47 16.74
CA TYR A 169 21.54 -15.22 17.82
C TYR A 169 21.09 -15.83 19.15
N ASP A 170 19.80 -15.77 19.45
CA ASP A 170 19.20 -16.33 20.67
C ASP A 170 19.10 -17.86 20.63
N SER A 171 19.24 -18.48 19.46
CA SER A 171 19.27 -19.95 19.33
C SER A 171 20.54 -20.55 19.95
N PRO A 172 20.57 -21.85 20.34
CA PRO A 172 21.76 -22.48 20.91
C PRO A 172 22.86 -22.80 19.86
N TRP A 173 23.12 -21.89 18.92
CA TRP A 173 24.03 -22.05 17.78
C TRP A 173 25.46 -22.45 18.18
N TYR A 174 25.93 -21.99 19.36
CA TYR A 174 27.26 -22.30 19.87
C TYR A 174 27.44 -23.76 20.29
N LYS A 175 26.34 -24.46 20.62
CA LYS A 175 26.32 -25.90 20.94
C LYS A 175 26.17 -26.79 19.70
N MET A 176 25.97 -26.20 18.53
CA MET A 176 25.74 -26.94 17.27
C MET A 176 27.03 -27.47 16.66
N ASP A 177 26.88 -28.43 15.74
CA ASP A 177 27.98 -28.95 14.93
C ASP A 177 28.53 -27.88 13.98
N LYS A 178 29.71 -28.13 13.41
CA LYS A 178 30.39 -27.20 12.52
C LYS A 178 29.55 -26.86 11.28
N THR A 179 28.81 -27.82 10.74
CA THR A 179 27.97 -27.63 9.55
C THR A 179 26.81 -26.70 9.86
N SER A 180 26.07 -26.95 10.93
CA SER A 180 24.96 -26.08 11.37
C SER A 180 25.43 -24.66 11.68
N LYS A 181 26.60 -24.49 12.31
CA LYS A 181 27.19 -23.16 12.56
C LYS A 181 27.43 -22.39 11.27
N ILE A 182 27.99 -23.04 10.24
CA ILE A 182 28.19 -22.41 8.92
C ILE A 182 26.84 -22.02 8.31
N LEU A 183 25.84 -22.89 8.39
CA LEU A 183 24.50 -22.61 7.86
C LEU A 183 23.82 -21.42 8.55
N ILE A 184 23.89 -21.35 9.87
CA ILE A 184 23.37 -20.21 10.64
C ILE A 184 24.10 -18.92 10.26
N HIS A 185 25.42 -18.98 10.08
CA HIS A 185 26.20 -17.83 9.67
C HIS A 185 25.79 -17.33 8.26
N ILE A 186 25.58 -18.25 7.32
CA ILE A 186 25.06 -17.91 5.98
C ILE A 186 23.68 -17.27 6.08
N MET A 187 22.80 -17.81 6.93
CA MET A 187 21.46 -17.25 7.14
C MET A 187 21.53 -15.85 7.75
N LEU A 188 22.42 -15.61 8.72
CA LEU A 188 22.68 -14.30 9.30
C LEU A 188 23.14 -13.29 8.26
N MET A 189 24.07 -13.69 7.38
CA MET A 189 24.53 -12.87 6.26
C MET A 189 23.40 -12.55 5.27
N ARG A 190 22.42 -13.46 5.11
CA ARG A 190 21.24 -13.21 4.26
C ARG A 190 20.27 -12.20 4.88
N CYS A 191 20.16 -12.14 6.20
CA CYS A 191 19.31 -11.17 6.92
C CYS A 191 19.73 -9.71 6.66
N ILE A 192 21.02 -9.47 6.35
CA ILE A 192 21.54 -8.13 6.01
C ILE A 192 20.83 -7.54 4.79
N LYS A 193 20.35 -8.38 3.87
CA LYS A 193 19.58 -7.97 2.71
C LYS A 193 18.07 -7.96 3.05
N PRO A 194 17.46 -6.79 3.31
CA PRO A 194 16.07 -6.72 3.74
C PRO A 194 15.09 -7.17 2.64
N LEU A 195 13.89 -7.59 3.07
CA LEU A 195 12.76 -7.81 2.18
C LEU A 195 11.96 -6.51 2.07
N THR A 196 12.10 -5.82 0.94
CA THR A 196 11.44 -4.55 0.64
C THR A 196 10.32 -4.71 -0.37
N ILE A 197 9.22 -4.01 -0.15
CA ILE A 197 8.08 -3.97 -1.07
C ILE A 197 8.30 -2.86 -2.11
N PHE A 198 8.29 -3.20 -3.41
CA PHE A 198 8.58 -2.24 -4.48
C PHE A 198 7.34 -1.45 -4.94
N ILE A 199 7.55 -0.18 -5.27
CA ILE A 199 6.55 0.73 -5.87
C ILE A 199 6.93 0.90 -7.35
N GLY A 200 6.81 -0.19 -8.12
CA GLY A 200 7.31 -0.26 -9.48
C GLY A 200 8.79 0.18 -9.61
N PRO A 201 9.15 0.98 -10.62
CA PRO A 201 10.54 1.43 -10.82
C PRO A 201 10.95 2.61 -9.93
N PHE A 202 10.05 3.18 -9.12
CA PHE A 202 10.27 4.42 -8.39
C PHE A 202 10.91 4.24 -7.01
N GLY A 203 11.21 3.00 -6.62
CA GLY A 203 11.83 2.65 -5.34
C GLY A 203 10.97 1.66 -4.54
N TYR A 204 11.19 1.64 -3.23
CA TYR A 204 10.48 0.77 -2.31
C TYR A 204 9.66 1.57 -1.30
N MET A 205 8.73 0.88 -0.68
CA MET A 205 7.81 1.44 0.28
C MET A 205 8.44 1.55 1.65
N ASP A 206 8.66 2.78 2.09
CA ASP A 206 9.10 3.13 3.44
C ASP A 206 8.38 4.40 3.94
N PHE A 207 8.68 4.83 5.17
CA PHE A 207 8.12 6.06 5.72
C PHE A 207 8.53 7.31 4.92
N ASN A 208 9.71 7.31 4.30
CA ASN A 208 10.15 8.42 3.47
C ASN A 208 9.32 8.56 2.20
N ALA A 209 8.93 7.44 1.58
CA ALA A 209 8.00 7.41 0.46
C ALA A 209 6.65 8.01 0.89
N ALA A 210 6.13 7.63 2.05
CA ALA A 210 4.89 8.21 2.60
C ALA A 210 4.98 9.74 2.75
N VAL A 211 6.06 10.23 3.37
CA VAL A 211 6.31 11.67 3.53
C VAL A 211 6.47 12.36 2.17
N SER A 212 7.20 11.75 1.24
CA SER A 212 7.37 12.26 -0.12
C SER A 212 6.01 12.43 -0.82
N ARG A 213 5.10 11.47 -0.67
CA ARG A 213 3.74 11.56 -1.20
C ARG A 213 2.97 12.75 -0.64
N VAL A 214 3.01 12.95 0.69
CA VAL A 214 2.32 14.08 1.33
C VAL A 214 2.93 15.42 0.90
N LYS A 215 4.27 15.50 0.80
CA LYS A 215 4.97 16.67 0.29
C LYS A 215 4.57 17.01 -1.15
N LEU A 216 4.48 16.00 -2.02
CA LEU A 216 3.99 16.19 -3.38
C LEU A 216 2.56 16.73 -3.36
N ALA A 217 1.69 16.20 -2.51
CA ALA A 217 0.28 16.62 -2.46
C ALA A 217 0.18 18.08 -2.00
N TYR A 218 0.95 18.45 -0.98
CA TYR A 218 1.09 19.83 -0.52
C TYR A 218 1.64 20.75 -1.60
N SER A 219 2.67 20.32 -2.35
CA SER A 219 3.24 21.11 -3.45
C SER A 219 2.24 21.36 -4.57
N VAL A 220 1.39 20.38 -4.89
CA VAL A 220 0.30 20.56 -5.87
C VAL A 220 -0.69 21.60 -5.32
N VAL A 221 -1.11 21.45 -4.07
CA VAL A 221 -2.06 22.36 -3.42
C VAL A 221 -1.54 23.80 -3.39
N SER A 222 -0.27 24.01 -3.03
CA SER A 222 0.31 25.36 -2.94
C SER A 222 0.41 26.07 -4.30
N VAL A 223 0.68 25.32 -5.38
CA VAL A 223 0.65 25.86 -6.74
C VAL A 223 -0.77 26.22 -7.15
N PHE A 224 -1.75 25.36 -6.85
CA PHE A 224 -3.15 25.64 -7.15
C PHE A 224 -3.70 26.83 -6.35
N SER A 225 -3.35 26.97 -5.07
CA SER A 225 -3.80 28.09 -4.24
C SER A 225 -3.17 29.42 -4.63
N ARG A 226 -2.00 29.42 -5.26
CA ARG A 226 -1.32 30.64 -5.73
C ARG A 226 -1.85 31.15 -7.08
N ASN A 227 -2.52 30.29 -7.84
CA ASN A 227 -3.06 30.58 -9.17
C ASN A 227 -4.58 30.87 -9.16
N GLN A 228 -5.20 30.98 -7.98
CA GLN A 228 -6.57 31.48 -7.76
C GLN A 228 -6.52 32.91 -7.25
#